data_AF-A0ABD6BDZ5-F1
#
_entry.id   AF-A0ABD6BDZ5-F1
#
_cell.length_a   1.000
_cell.length_b   1.000
_cell.length_c   1.000
_cell.angle_alpha   90.00
_cell.angle_beta   90.00
_cell.angle_gamma   90.00
#
_symmetry.space_group_name_H-M   'P 1'
#
loop_
_entity.id
_entity.type
_entity.pdbx_description
1 polymer ?
#
loop_
_entity_poly.entity_id
_entity_poly.type
_entity_poly.pdbx_seq_one_letter_code
_entity_poly.pdbx_strand_id
1 'polypeptide(L)'
;MAPAITHFLVGASLLLLLTIPIALRYRLAPWIPLWLVALGGIWGLGPDIHHIVSIHKPELRMFHDSSWANLFAFHHMLDRPVVRAQYTASVFGSILGFLGTATIFMVATELRARTNLTDTAAPHLVALGVALLLLLLVVAATSS
;
A
#
# COMPACT_ATOMS: atom_id res chain seq x y z
N MET A 1 -0.89 -15.35 -11.19
CA MET A 1 -0.45 -14.13 -10.51
C MET A 1 -1.67 -13.30 -10.21
N ALA A 2 -1.70 -12.58 -9.09
CA ALA A 2 -2.67 -11.52 -8.88
C ALA A 2 -2.50 -10.47 -9.98
N PRO A 3 -3.56 -9.73 -10.36
CA PRO A 3 -3.43 -8.75 -11.41
C PRO A 3 -2.51 -7.60 -10.95
N ALA A 4 -1.68 -7.10 -11.87
CA ALA A 4 -0.69 -6.05 -11.59
C ALA A 4 -1.31 -4.82 -10.88
N ILE A 5 -2.57 -4.49 -11.18
CA ILE A 5 -3.27 -3.39 -10.51
C ILE A 5 -3.46 -3.64 -9.00
N THR A 6 -3.69 -4.89 -8.56
CA THR A 6 -3.75 -5.24 -7.14
C THR A 6 -2.42 -4.96 -6.46
N HIS A 7 -1.30 -5.42 -7.04
CA HIS A 7 0.03 -5.19 -6.50
C HIS A 7 0.37 -3.70 -6.42
N PHE A 8 0.08 -2.95 -7.48
CA PHE A 8 0.25 -1.50 -7.51
C PHE A 8 -0.55 -0.81 -6.40
N LEU A 9 -1.85 -1.11 -6.29
CA LEU A 9 -2.73 -0.43 -5.33
C LEU A 9 -2.41 -0.80 -3.89
N VAL A 10 -2.02 -2.05 -3.61
CA VAL A 10 -1.57 -2.46 -2.26
C VAL A 10 -0.27 -1.74 -1.91
N GLY A 11 0.71 -1.68 -2.81
CA GLY A 11 1.96 -0.95 -2.58
C GLY A 11 1.75 0.55 -2.36
N ALA A 12 0.91 1.19 -3.18
CA ALA A 12 0.54 2.59 -3.02
C ALA A 12 -0.16 2.84 -1.67
N SER A 13 -1.08 1.96 -1.28
CA SER A 13 -1.78 2.06 0.00
C SER A 13 -0.82 1.96 1.18
N LEU A 14 0.07 0.97 1.19
CA LEU A 14 1.03 0.80 2.28
C LEU A 14 1.94 2.02 2.42
N LEU A 15 2.47 2.56 1.31
CA LEU A 15 3.35 3.73 1.39
C LEU A 15 2.61 4.99 1.86
N LEU A 16 1.37 5.20 1.43
CA LEU A 16 0.54 6.28 1.97
C LEU A 16 0.32 6.11 3.48
N LEU A 17 -0.09 4.92 3.94
CA LEU A 17 -0.32 4.64 5.36
C LEU A 17 0.93 4.90 6.21
N LEU A 18 2.08 4.41 5.77
CA LEU A 18 3.36 4.61 6.45
C LEU A 18 3.76 6.08 6.52
N THR A 19 3.31 6.90 5.56
CA THR A 19 3.65 8.33 5.49
C THR A 19 2.67 9.22 6.27
N ILE A 20 1.55 8.68 6.76
CA ILE A 20 0.56 9.47 7.52
C ILE A 20 1.17 10.19 8.75
N PRO A 21 2.01 9.56 9.60
CA PRO A 21 2.63 10.27 10.72
C PRO A 21 3.46 11.47 10.27
N ILE A 22 4.11 11.38 9.10
CA ILE A 22 4.87 12.48 8.50
C ILE A 22 3.91 13.57 8.00
N ALA A 23 2.83 13.20 7.33
CA ALA A 23 1.80 14.13 6.86
C ALA A 23 1.09 14.88 8.01
N LEU A 24 0.92 14.23 9.16
CA LEU A 24 0.41 14.86 10.37
C LEU A 24 1.44 15.79 11.01
N ARG A 25 2.74 15.46 10.91
CA ARG A 25 3.85 16.22 11.52
C ARG A 25 4.39 17.35 10.66
N TYR A 26 4.21 17.31 9.35
CA TYR A 26 4.74 18.30 8.41
C TYR A 26 3.69 18.67 7.37
N ARG A 27 3.68 19.95 6.96
CA ARG A 27 2.87 20.39 5.82
C ARG A 27 3.55 19.93 4.55
N LEU A 28 3.03 18.86 3.95
CA LEU A 28 3.54 18.32 2.70
C LEU A 28 3.15 19.23 1.53
N ALA A 29 4.03 19.35 0.54
CA ALA A 29 3.71 20.04 -0.69
C ALA A 29 2.65 19.26 -1.50
N PRO A 30 1.77 19.93 -2.27
CA PRO A 30 0.66 19.27 -2.97
C PRO A 30 1.06 18.18 -3.97
N TRP A 31 2.30 18.18 -4.45
CA TRP A 31 2.82 17.19 -5.40
C TRP A 31 3.33 15.91 -4.72
N ILE A 32 3.66 15.95 -3.42
CA ILE A 32 4.21 14.79 -2.69
C ILE A 32 3.27 13.57 -2.70
N PRO A 33 1.95 13.71 -2.47
CA PRO A 33 1.05 12.54 -2.44
C PRO A 33 1.03 11.77 -3.76
N LEU A 34 1.12 12.46 -4.90
CA LEU A 34 1.21 11.83 -6.22
C LEU A 34 2.45 10.94 -6.34
N TRP A 35 3.60 11.43 -5.87
CA TRP A 35 4.84 10.65 -5.86
C TRP A 35 4.80 9.49 -4.88
N LEU A 36 4.16 9.64 -3.71
CA LEU A 36 3.98 8.52 -2.78
C LEU A 36 3.14 7.41 -3.41
N VAL A 37 2.06 7.75 -4.13
CA VAL A 37 1.26 6.75 -4.84
C VAL A 37 2.10 6.06 -5.93
N ALA A 38 2.80 6.83 -6.76
CA ALA A 38 3.62 6.28 -7.84
C ALA A 38 4.76 5.38 -7.33
N LEU A 39 5.52 5.84 -6.35
CA LEU A 39 6.64 5.09 -5.78
C LEU A 39 6.16 3.84 -5.04
N GLY A 40 5.07 3.95 -4.27
CA GLY A 40 4.48 2.81 -3.57
C GLY A 40 3.95 1.76 -4.54
N GLY A 41 3.30 2.20 -5.61
CA GLY A 41 2.78 1.29 -6.63
C GLY A 41 3.88 0.63 -7.46
N ILE A 42 4.92 1.37 -7.86
CA ILE A 42 6.10 0.80 -8.53
C ILE A 42 6.82 -0.19 -7.62
N TRP A 43 6.93 0.11 -6.33
CA TRP A 43 7.46 -0.82 -5.35
C TRP A 43 6.61 -2.10 -5.27
N GLY A 44 5.27 -2.00 -5.22
CA GLY A 44 4.41 -3.20 -5.27
C GLY A 44 4.59 -4.05 -6.54
N LEU A 45 4.86 -3.40 -7.68
CA LEU A 45 5.12 -4.05 -8.97
C LEU A 45 6.55 -4.57 -9.16
N GLY A 46 7.48 -4.29 -8.22
CA GLY A 46 8.90 -4.61 -8.39
C GLY A 46 9.16 -6.05 -8.89
N PRO A 47 8.58 -7.09 -8.27
CA PRO A 47 8.76 -8.48 -8.71
C PRO A 47 8.17 -8.80 -10.10
N ASP A 48 7.20 -8.03 -10.60
CA ASP A 48 6.61 -8.22 -11.94
C ASP A 48 7.55 -7.83 -13.08
N ILE A 49 8.71 -7.22 -12.79
CA ILE A 49 9.69 -6.80 -13.80
C ILE A 49 10.18 -7.96 -14.69
N HIS A 50 10.08 -9.20 -14.19
CA HIS A 50 10.41 -10.42 -14.92
C HIS A 50 9.56 -10.63 -16.20
N HIS A 51 8.41 -9.94 -16.32
CA HIS A 51 7.59 -9.92 -17.52
C HIS A 51 8.14 -9.01 -18.63
N ILE A 52 8.90 -7.98 -18.27
CA ILE A 52 9.32 -6.90 -19.19
C ILE A 52 10.78 -7.05 -19.59
N VAL A 53 11.63 -7.46 -18.63
CA VAL A 53 13.08 -7.57 -18.86
C VAL A 53 13.44 -8.91 -19.48
N SER A 54 14.28 -8.90 -20.52
CA SER A 54 14.73 -10.10 -21.25
C SER A 54 15.96 -10.78 -20.64
N ILE A 55 16.74 -10.06 -19.85
CA ILE A 55 17.95 -10.55 -19.16
C ILE A 55 17.58 -11.15 -17.79
N HIS A 56 18.31 -12.20 -17.35
CA HIS A 56 18.14 -12.85 -16.04
C HIS A 56 16.69 -13.29 -15.71
N LYS A 57 15.90 -13.66 -16.73
CA LYS A 57 14.50 -14.08 -16.56
C LYS A 57 14.32 -15.24 -15.56
N PRO A 58 15.16 -16.30 -15.56
CA PRO A 58 15.03 -17.38 -14.58
C PRO A 58 15.22 -16.87 -13.14
N GLU A 59 16.25 -16.07 -12.90
CA GLU A 59 16.58 -15.54 -11.57
C GLU A 59 15.49 -14.58 -11.08
N LEU A 60 14.98 -13.71 -11.95
CA LEU A 60 13.90 -12.79 -11.63
C LEU A 60 12.59 -13.52 -11.31
N ARG A 61 12.29 -14.62 -12.02
CA ARG A 61 11.13 -15.47 -11.71
C ARG A 61 11.31 -16.23 -10.40
N MET A 62 12.52 -16.76 -10.14
CA MET A 62 12.83 -17.40 -8.86
C MET A 62 12.68 -16.41 -7.70
N PHE A 63 13.10 -15.16 -7.88
CA PHE A 63 12.88 -14.11 -6.89
C PHE A 63 11.39 -13.81 -6.70
N HIS A 64 10.64 -13.62 -7.79
CA HIS A 64 9.20 -13.37 -7.78
C HIS A 64 8.43 -14.45 -7.01
N ASP A 65 8.76 -15.73 -7.23
CA ASP A 65 8.07 -16.87 -6.60
C ASP A 65 8.55 -17.17 -5.17
N SER A 66 9.49 -16.38 -4.64
CA SER A 66 10.06 -16.57 -3.31
C SER A 66 9.35 -15.73 -2.25
N SER A 67 9.47 -16.13 -0.97
CA SER A 67 8.97 -15.34 0.15
C SER A 67 9.61 -13.96 0.27
N TRP A 68 10.78 -13.73 -0.34
CA TRP A 68 11.44 -12.42 -0.35
C TRP A 68 10.66 -11.37 -1.14
N ALA A 69 9.87 -11.79 -2.14
CA ALA A 69 9.00 -10.87 -2.87
C ALA A 69 7.90 -10.26 -1.97
N ASN A 70 7.63 -10.80 -0.77
CA ASN A 70 6.73 -10.15 0.20
C ASN A 70 7.24 -8.79 0.69
N LEU A 71 8.55 -8.51 0.59
CA LEU A 71 9.09 -7.18 0.86
C LEU A 71 8.63 -6.12 -0.15
N PHE A 72 7.96 -6.52 -1.23
CA PHE A 72 7.39 -5.65 -2.23
C PHE A 72 5.87 -5.67 -2.06
N ALA A 73 5.39 -5.05 -0.99
CA ALA A 73 3.96 -4.94 -0.68
C ALA A 73 3.22 -6.30 -0.61
N PHE A 74 3.81 -7.30 0.04
CA PHE A 74 3.24 -8.65 0.19
C PHE A 74 3.00 -9.38 -1.15
N HIS A 75 3.81 -9.09 -2.17
CA HIS A 75 3.64 -9.61 -3.53
C HIS A 75 3.40 -11.13 -3.59
N HIS A 76 4.31 -11.93 -3.04
CA HIS A 76 4.21 -13.39 -3.06
C HIS A 76 2.96 -13.93 -2.35
N MET A 77 2.53 -13.24 -1.28
CA MET A 77 1.33 -13.57 -0.54
C MET A 77 0.06 -13.32 -1.38
N LEU A 78 -0.02 -12.16 -2.02
CA LEU A 78 -1.13 -11.83 -2.93
C LEU A 78 -1.20 -12.80 -4.12
N ASP A 79 -0.06 -13.36 -4.49
CA ASP A 79 0.07 -14.35 -5.54
C ASP A 79 -0.29 -15.77 -5.13
N ARG A 80 -0.61 -16.05 -3.86
CA ARG A 80 -0.96 -17.41 -3.42
C ARG A 80 -2.26 -17.93 -4.10
N PRO A 81 -2.37 -19.25 -4.33
CA PRO A 81 -3.54 -19.84 -5.00
C PRO A 81 -4.89 -19.43 -4.38
N VAL A 82 -4.96 -19.34 -3.05
CA VAL A 82 -6.18 -18.96 -2.31
C VAL A 82 -6.65 -17.53 -2.65
N VAL A 83 -5.72 -16.58 -2.76
CA VAL A 83 -6.01 -15.19 -3.12
C VAL A 83 -6.34 -15.07 -4.61
N ARG A 84 -5.62 -15.80 -5.46
CA ARG A 84 -5.89 -15.82 -6.91
C ARG A 84 -7.25 -16.41 -7.27
N ALA A 85 -7.73 -17.39 -6.51
CA ALA A 85 -9.07 -17.94 -6.67
C ALA A 85 -10.16 -16.87 -6.48
N GLN A 86 -9.84 -15.78 -5.79
CA GLN A 86 -10.73 -14.65 -5.50
C GLN A 86 -10.42 -13.42 -6.38
N TYR A 87 -10.05 -13.63 -7.65
CA TYR A 87 -9.57 -12.58 -8.56
C TYR A 87 -10.37 -11.27 -8.48
N THR A 88 -11.68 -11.32 -8.70
CA THR A 88 -12.56 -10.14 -8.70
C THR A 88 -12.57 -9.46 -7.34
N ALA A 89 -12.68 -10.22 -6.26
CA ALA A 89 -12.69 -9.70 -4.90
C ALA A 89 -11.34 -9.04 -4.54
N SER A 90 -10.21 -9.62 -4.97
CA SER A 90 -8.87 -9.05 -4.78
C SER A 90 -8.70 -7.72 -5.51
N VAL A 91 -9.21 -7.60 -6.75
CA VAL A 91 -9.21 -6.33 -7.48
C VAL A 91 -10.06 -5.28 -6.77
N PHE A 92 -11.34 -5.58 -6.51
CA PHE A 92 -12.24 -4.64 -5.83
C PHE A 92 -11.74 -4.26 -4.43
N GLY A 93 -11.26 -5.24 -3.67
CA GLY A 93 -10.67 -5.03 -2.34
C GLY A 93 -9.47 -4.09 -2.38
N SER A 94 -8.56 -4.25 -3.36
CA SER A 94 -7.42 -3.35 -3.51
C SER A 94 -7.81 -1.92 -3.90
N ILE A 95 -8.84 -1.76 -4.74
CA ILE A 95 -9.41 -0.44 -5.09
C ILE A 95 -10.01 0.22 -3.85
N LEU A 96 -10.87 -0.50 -3.11
CA LEU A 96 -11.50 0.04 -1.90
C LEU A 96 -10.46 0.36 -0.82
N GLY A 97 -9.48 -0.51 -0.63
CA GLY A 97 -8.37 -0.30 0.31
C GLY A 97 -7.53 0.93 -0.04
N PHE A 98 -7.24 1.13 -1.33
CA PHE A 98 -6.54 2.32 -1.81
C PHE A 98 -7.37 3.60 -1.61
N LEU A 99 -8.65 3.61 -1.98
CA LEU A 99 -9.53 4.76 -1.79
C LEU A 99 -9.68 5.12 -0.30
N GLY A 100 -9.84 4.12 0.56
CA GLY A 100 -9.90 4.32 2.02
C GLY A 100 -8.60 4.93 2.55
N THR A 101 -7.46 4.36 2.16
CA THR A 101 -6.14 4.88 2.54
C THR A 101 -5.90 6.31 2.05
N ALA A 102 -6.19 6.59 0.77
CA ALA A 102 -6.05 7.91 0.18
C ALA A 102 -6.93 8.94 0.90
N THR A 103 -8.15 8.55 1.26
CA THR A 103 -9.07 9.39 2.06
C THR A 103 -8.49 9.70 3.42
N ILE A 104 -7.98 8.70 4.16
CA ILE A 104 -7.36 8.90 5.48
C ILE A 104 -6.14 9.81 5.35
N PHE A 105 -5.29 9.59 4.35
CA PHE A 105 -4.12 10.44 4.10
C PHE A 105 -4.52 11.88 3.78
N MET A 106 -5.53 12.09 2.93
CA MET A 106 -6.05 13.41 2.60
C MET A 106 -6.60 14.13 3.84
N VAL A 107 -7.39 13.42 4.66
CA VAL A 107 -7.88 13.94 5.95
C VAL A 107 -6.71 14.31 6.87
N ALA A 108 -5.67 13.49 6.96
CA ALA A 108 -4.48 13.78 7.75
C ALA A 108 -3.78 15.07 7.28
N THR A 109 -3.61 15.25 5.97
CA THR A 109 -3.01 16.48 5.41
C THR A 109 -3.87 17.71 5.63
N GLU A 110 -5.19 17.59 5.52
CA GLU A 110 -6.13 18.71 5.69
C GLU A 110 -6.26 19.11 7.16
N LEU A 111 -6.34 18.13 8.07
CA LEU A 111 -6.31 18.38 9.51
C LEU A 111 -5.05 19.19 9.87
N ARG A 112 -3.90 18.82 9.32
CA ARG A 112 -2.65 19.54 9.55
C ARG A 112 -2.59 20.91 8.87
N ALA A 113 -3.29 21.11 7.75
CA ALA A 113 -3.40 22.43 7.15
C ALA A 113 -4.19 23.40 8.06
N ARG A 114 -5.21 22.88 8.75
CA ARG A 114 -6.12 23.65 9.61
C ARG A 114 -5.65 23.85 11.05
N THR A 115 -4.86 22.92 11.61
CA THR A 115 -4.41 23.02 13.00
C THR A 115 -2.99 23.59 13.11
N ASN A 116 -2.79 24.49 14.08
CA ASN A 116 -1.46 24.83 14.56
C ASN A 116 -1.01 23.77 15.58
N LEU A 117 0.28 23.45 15.60
CA LEU A 117 0.92 22.35 16.35
C LEU A 117 0.61 22.28 17.87
N THR A 118 -0.01 23.32 18.43
CA THR A 118 -0.29 23.48 19.86
C THR A 118 -1.69 23.03 20.29
N ASP A 119 -2.62 22.75 19.37
CA ASP A 119 -3.97 22.30 19.73
C ASP A 119 -4.27 20.84 19.32
N THR A 120 -4.51 20.01 20.33
CA THR A 120 -5.37 18.80 20.37
C THR A 120 -4.89 17.40 19.91
N ALA A 121 -5.54 16.40 20.53
CA ALA A 121 -5.38 14.93 20.44
C ALA A 121 -5.67 14.27 19.06
N ALA A 122 -5.86 15.07 18.01
CA ALA A 122 -6.13 14.62 16.65
C ALA A 122 -5.09 13.64 16.04
N PRO A 123 -3.77 13.76 16.28
CA PRO A 123 -2.80 12.83 15.70
C PRO A 123 -2.92 11.41 16.27
N HIS A 124 -3.43 11.25 17.51
CA HIS A 124 -3.63 9.95 18.12
C HIS A 124 -4.78 9.17 17.49
N LEU A 125 -5.87 9.84 17.11
CA LEU A 125 -7.02 9.20 16.46
C LEU A 125 -6.70 8.75 15.03
N VAL A 126 -5.94 9.55 14.29
CA VAL A 126 -5.47 9.16 12.96
C VAL A 126 -4.47 8.01 13.06
N ALA A 127 -3.54 8.03 14.02
CA ALA A 127 -2.65 6.90 14.28
C ALA A 127 -3.42 5.63 14.65
N LEU A 128 -4.50 5.75 15.43
CA LEU A 128 -5.39 4.63 15.77
C LEU A 128 -6.11 4.08 14.54
N GLY A 129 -6.61 4.96 13.67
CA GLY A 129 -7.24 4.56 12.40
C GLY A 129 -6.28 3.85 11.44
N VAL A 130 -5.04 4.31 11.36
CA VAL A 130 -3.97 3.64 10.59
C VAL A 130 -3.65 2.28 11.18
N ALA A 131 -3.48 2.19 12.50
CA ALA A 131 -3.22 0.93 13.17
C ALA A 131 -4.37 -0.08 12.97
N LEU A 132 -5.62 0.37 13.03
CA LEU A 132 -6.79 -0.48 12.82
C LEU A 132 -6.90 -0.96 11.38
N LEU A 133 -6.63 -0.10 10.39
CA LEU A 133 -6.68 -0.47 8.98
C LEU A 133 -5.55 -1.44 8.60
N LEU A 134 -4.34 -1.21 9.11
CA LEU A 134 -3.22 -2.14 8.94
C LEU A 134 -3.52 -3.49 9.60
N LEU A 135 -4.13 -3.49 10.79
CA LEU A 135 -4.55 -4.71 11.47
C LEU A 135 -5.60 -5.47 10.66
N LEU A 136 -6.59 -4.78 10.09
CA LEU A 136 -7.62 -5.38 9.23
C LEU A 136 -7.02 -5.98 7.96
N LEU A 137 -6.06 -5.31 7.34
CA LEU A 137 -5.32 -5.83 6.18
C LEU A 137 -4.51 -7.08 6.53
N VAL A 138 -3.86 -7.09 7.70
CA VAL A 138 -3.11 -8.27 8.18
C VAL A 138 -4.06 -9.43 8.51
N VAL A 139 -5.16 -9.18 9.21
CA VAL A 139 -6.15 -10.21 9.57
C VAL A 139 -6.78 -10.81 8.32
N ALA A 140 -7.20 -9.99 7.36
CA ALA A 140 -7.74 -10.47 6.09
C ALA A 140 -6.73 -11.32 5.30
N ALA A 141 -5.43 -11.08 5.50
CA ALA A 141 -4.37 -11.83 4.86
C ALA A 141 -4.03 -13.13 5.61
N THR A 142 -4.22 -13.21 6.94
CA THR A 142 -3.88 -14.40 7.75
C THR A 142 -5.04 -15.36 8.00
N SER A 143 -6.29 -14.95 7.77
CA SER A 143 -7.48 -15.79 7.93
C SER A 143 -7.79 -16.71 6.73
N SER A 144 -6.81 -16.96 5.86
CA SER A 144 -6.93 -17.77 4.63
C SER A 144 -5.88 -18.86 4.54
#